data_AF-A0ABC8SKJ8-F1
#
_entry.id   AF-A0ABC8SKJ8-F1
#
_cell.length_a   1.000
_cell.length_b   1.000
_cell.length_c   1.000
_cell.angle_alpha   90.00
_cell.angle_beta   90.00
_cell.angle_gamma   90.00
#
_symmetry.space_group_name_H-M   'P 1'
#
loop_
_entity.id
_entity.type
_entity.pdbx_description
1 polymer ?
#
loop_
_entity_poly.entity_id
_entity_poly.type
_entity_poly.pdbx_seq_one_letter_code
_entity_poly.pdbx_strand_id
1 'polypeptide(L)'
;MDVFAKEVYPDPVRVVAIGRKVEDLLSDPQSEEWLSISAELCGGTHISNTREAKGFALLSEEGIAKGIRRVTTVTLDYALKAAELASSLGQEANEASKTEGSLLEQNQVMKSKKKIAEENIQSYKSCW
;
A
#
# COMPACT_ATOMS: atom_id res chain seq x y z
N MET A 1 2.48 -8.24 29.17
CA MET A 1 1.66 -7.57 28.16
C MET A 1 2.46 -6.36 27.71
N ASP A 2 3.34 -6.52 26.73
CA ASP A 2 4.04 -5.40 26.10
C ASP A 2 4.21 -5.77 24.63
N VAL A 3 3.23 -5.36 23.83
CA VAL A 3 3.15 -5.59 22.37
C VAL A 3 3.19 -4.24 21.63
N PHE A 4 3.49 -3.15 22.33
CA PHE A 4 3.75 -1.86 21.71
C PHE A 4 5.24 -1.77 21.43
N ALA A 5 5.58 -2.04 20.17
CA ALA A 5 6.78 -1.66 19.41
C ALA A 5 8.15 -1.69 20.12
N LYS A 6 9.12 -2.33 19.46
CA LYS A 6 10.56 -2.31 19.79
C LYS A 6 11.20 -0.93 19.53
N GLU A 7 10.43 0.14 19.61
CA GLU A 7 10.79 1.50 19.21
C GLU A 7 10.95 2.38 20.46
N VAL A 8 12.09 3.08 20.54
CA VAL A 8 12.37 4.05 21.61
C VAL A 8 11.95 5.42 21.09
N TYR A 9 10.94 6.03 21.71
CA TYR A 9 10.49 7.38 21.37
C TYR A 9 11.11 8.43 22.30
N PRO A 10 11.45 9.62 21.80
CA PRO A 10 11.94 10.72 22.62
C PRO A 10 10.80 11.34 23.44
N ASP A 11 11.13 11.99 24.55
CA ASP A 11 10.20 12.84 25.30
C ASP A 11 10.52 14.32 25.00
N PRO A 12 9.60 15.11 24.41
CA PRO A 12 8.22 14.77 24.05
C PRO A 12 8.08 13.98 22.73
N VAL A 13 6.99 13.20 22.64
CA VAL A 13 6.58 12.48 21.43
C VAL A 13 5.65 13.31 20.54
N ARG A 14 5.70 13.07 19.23
CA ARG A 14 4.73 13.63 18.28
C ARG A 14 3.63 12.60 17.99
N VAL A 15 2.38 13.01 18.21
CA VAL A 15 1.18 12.22 17.90
C VAL A 15 0.57 12.71 16.60
N VAL A 16 0.12 11.78 15.75
CA VAL A 16 -0.66 12.07 14.55
C VAL A 16 -1.94 11.24 14.58
N ALA A 17 -3.07 11.86 14.25
CA ALA A 17 -4.35 11.18 14.12
C ALA A 17 -4.93 11.40 12.72
N ILE A 18 -5.54 10.36 12.15
CA ILE A 18 -6.22 10.41 10.86
C ILE A 18 -7.74 10.45 11.11
N GLY A 19 -8.41 11.45 10.54
CA GLY A 19 -9.88 11.58 10.59
C GLY A 19 -10.43 12.35 11.79
N ARG A 20 -9.64 12.55 12.85
CA ARG A 20 -9.97 13.40 14.00
C ARG A 20 -8.79 14.27 14.39
N LYS A 21 -9.06 15.39 15.06
CA LYS A 21 -8.03 16.28 15.58
C LYS A 21 -7.45 15.71 16.86
N VAL A 22 -6.15 15.89 17.07
CA VAL A 22 -5.48 15.42 18.29
C VAL A 22 -6.08 16.09 19.53
N GLU A 23 -6.53 17.34 19.42
CA GLU A 23 -7.19 18.05 20.52
C GLU A 23 -8.48 17.36 20.98
N ASP A 24 -9.23 16.74 20.07
CA ASP A 24 -10.45 16.00 20.41
C ASP A 24 -10.11 14.77 21.27
N LEU A 25 -9.05 14.05 20.90
CA LEU A 25 -8.59 12.87 21.65
C LEU A 25 -8.13 13.25 23.06
N LEU A 26 -7.46 14.40 23.20
CA LEU A 26 -6.99 14.90 24.50
C LEU A 26 -8.15 15.37 25.40
N SER A 27 -9.27 15.80 24.81
CA SER A 27 -10.42 16.29 25.56
C SER A 27 -11.19 15.19 26.29
N ASP A 28 -11.26 13.99 25.71
CA ASP A 28 -11.85 12.80 26.32
C ASP A 28 -11.05 11.54 25.95
N PRO A 29 -9.91 11.27 26.61
CA PRO A 29 -9.05 10.14 26.25
C PRO A 29 -9.68 8.75 26.45
N GLN A 30 -10.82 8.65 27.15
CA GLN A 30 -11.45 7.38 27.49
C GLN A 30 -12.60 6.99 26.54
N SER A 31 -12.90 7.81 25.54
CA SER A 31 -13.94 7.51 24.56
C SER A 31 -13.63 6.22 23.78
N GLU A 32 -14.62 5.33 23.70
CA GLU A 32 -14.55 4.11 22.88
C GLU A 32 -14.49 4.43 21.38
N GLU A 33 -14.88 5.65 20.97
CA GLU A 33 -14.80 6.10 19.57
C GLU A 33 -13.35 6.03 19.04
N TRP A 34 -12.36 6.21 19.91
CA TRP A 34 -10.95 6.22 19.53
C TRP A 34 -10.44 4.86 19.02
N LEU A 35 -11.13 3.77 19.33
CA LEU A 35 -10.80 2.44 18.80
C LEU A 35 -11.05 2.34 17.29
N SER A 36 -11.83 3.26 16.72
CA SER A 36 -12.17 3.29 15.29
C SER A 36 -11.26 4.20 14.45
N ILE A 37 -10.36 4.96 15.08
CA ILE A 37 -9.46 5.89 14.38
C ILE A 37 -8.01 5.40 14.43
N SER A 38 -7.21 5.80 13.44
CA SER A 38 -5.76 5.58 13.45
C SER A 38 -5.09 6.78 14.12
N ALA A 39 -4.52 6.54 15.30
CA ALA A 39 -3.69 7.50 16.02
C ALA A 39 -2.34 6.84 16.33
N GLU A 40 -1.24 7.49 15.94
CA GLU A 40 0.09 6.91 15.95
C GLU A 40 1.15 7.90 16.47
N LEU A 41 2.25 7.34 16.98
CA LEU A 41 3.46 8.10 17.29
C LEU A 41 4.34 8.15 16.03
N CYS A 42 4.40 9.30 15.37
CA CYS A 42 5.13 9.43 14.11
C CYS A 42 5.93 10.74 14.04
N GLY A 43 7.24 10.60 13.80
CA GLY A 43 8.16 11.72 13.55
C GLY A 43 8.32 12.09 12.07
N GLY A 44 7.61 11.42 11.16
CA GLY A 44 7.70 11.63 9.71
C GLY A 44 6.93 12.86 9.22
N THR A 45 7.06 13.12 7.91
CA THR A 45 6.27 14.16 7.22
C THR A 45 4.92 13.60 6.81
N HIS A 46 3.85 14.37 7.04
CA HIS A 46 2.49 13.97 6.68
C HIS A 46 1.87 14.97 5.70
N ILE A 47 1.00 14.46 4.85
CA ILE A 47 0.04 15.26 4.08
C ILE A 47 -1.01 15.86 5.01
N SER A 48 -1.61 16.99 4.62
CA SER A 48 -2.61 17.67 5.47
C SER A 48 -3.99 17.00 5.37
N ASN A 49 -4.27 16.36 4.24
CA ASN A 49 -5.52 15.62 4.01
C ASN A 49 -5.29 14.33 3.21
N THR A 50 -6.00 13.26 3.55
CA THR A 50 -5.89 11.96 2.85
C THR A 50 -6.21 12.03 1.36
N ARG A 51 -6.99 13.02 0.91
CA ARG A 51 -7.24 13.29 -0.51
C ARG A 51 -5.97 13.60 -1.29
N GLU A 52 -4.95 14.17 -0.64
CA GLU A 52 -3.66 14.44 -1.28
C GLU A 52 -2.96 13.16 -1.73
N ALA A 53 -3.24 12.01 -1.10
CA ALA A 53 -2.71 10.73 -1.56
C ALA A 53 -3.27 10.29 -2.94
N LYS A 54 -4.40 10.88 -3.38
CA LYS A 54 -5.11 10.66 -4.66
C LYS A 54 -5.58 9.21 -4.90
N GLY A 55 -4.63 8.32 -5.18
CA GLY A 55 -4.87 6.90 -5.44
C GLY A 55 -4.13 6.03 -4.44
N PHE A 56 -4.57 4.78 -4.31
CA PHE A 56 -3.93 3.76 -3.49
C PHE A 56 -4.02 2.43 -4.24
N ALA A 57 -2.87 1.82 -4.55
CA ALA A 57 -2.81 0.55 -5.25
C ALA A 57 -1.99 -0.46 -4.46
N LEU A 58 -2.57 -1.63 -4.20
CA LEU A 58 -1.89 -2.78 -3.63
C LEU A 58 -1.17 -3.53 -4.76
N LEU A 59 0.15 -3.61 -4.67
CA LEU A 59 0.99 -4.22 -5.70
C LEU A 59 1.30 -5.69 -5.41
N SER A 60 1.59 -6.03 -4.15
CA SER A 60 1.86 -7.41 -3.74
C SER A 60 1.53 -7.68 -2.28
N GLU A 61 1.22 -8.93 -1.95
CA GLU A 61 1.16 -9.48 -0.59
C GLU A 61 2.02 -10.74 -0.53
N GLU A 62 2.96 -10.80 0.41
CA GLU A 62 3.93 -11.90 0.56
C GLU A 62 3.95 -12.39 2.01
N GLY A 63 3.99 -13.71 2.22
CA GLY A 63 4.15 -14.31 3.55
C GLY A 63 5.61 -14.30 3.99
N ILE A 64 5.93 -13.66 5.12
CA ILE A 64 7.30 -13.67 5.69
C ILE A 64 7.45 -14.80 6.70
N ALA A 65 6.46 -14.99 7.58
CA ALA A 65 6.47 -15.99 8.64
C ALA A 65 5.03 -16.35 9.05
N LYS A 66 4.88 -17.31 9.98
CA LYS A 66 3.56 -17.72 10.49
C LYS A 66 2.83 -16.51 11.08
N GLY A 67 1.75 -16.07 10.43
CA GLY A 67 0.95 -14.92 10.84
C GLY A 67 1.52 -13.55 10.47
N ILE A 68 2.62 -13.48 9.72
CA ILE A 68 3.26 -12.22 9.30
C ILE A 68 3.25 -12.10 7.79
N ARG A 69 2.71 -10.99 7.29
CA ARG A 69 2.61 -10.69 5.86
C ARG A 69 3.19 -9.32 5.53
N ARG A 70 3.82 -9.21 4.37
CA ARG A 70 4.31 -7.96 3.79
C ARG A 70 3.38 -7.55 2.67
N VAL A 71 2.85 -6.34 2.75
CA VAL A 71 2.06 -5.74 1.69
C VAL A 71 2.88 -4.61 1.07
N THR A 72 3.03 -4.61 -0.26
CA THR A 72 3.64 -3.50 -1.00
C THR A 72 2.52 -2.67 -1.62
N THR A 73 2.49 -1.36 -1.32
CA THR A 73 1.47 -0.44 -1.83
C THR A 73 2.11 0.83 -2.36
N VAL A 74 1.43 1.53 -3.26
CA VAL A 74 1.83 2.83 -3.80
C VAL A 74 0.65 3.80 -3.79
N THR A 75 0.95 5.09 -3.71
CA THR A 75 -0.02 6.19 -3.77
C THR A 75 0.27 7.16 -4.92
N LEU A 76 -0.50 8.24 -5.05
CA LEU A 76 -0.30 9.31 -6.03
C LEU A 76 -0.28 8.78 -7.47
N ASP A 77 0.55 9.37 -8.33
CA ASP A 77 0.66 9.06 -9.74
C ASP A 77 1.10 7.60 -9.98
N TYR A 78 1.83 7.00 -9.04
CA TYR A 78 2.22 5.60 -9.11
C TYR A 78 1.03 4.65 -8.93
N ALA A 79 0.06 5.01 -8.08
CA ALA A 79 -1.18 4.24 -7.97
C ALA A 79 -2.01 4.30 -9.25
N LEU A 80 -2.08 5.47 -9.89
CA LEU A 80 -2.80 5.64 -11.15
C LEU A 80 -2.15 4.82 -12.28
N LYS A 81 -0.82 4.89 -12.42
CA LYS A 81 -0.05 4.07 -13.38
C LYS A 81 -0.23 2.57 -13.12
N ALA A 82 -0.25 2.15 -11.86
CA ALA A 82 -0.49 0.77 -11.50
C ALA A 82 -1.91 0.30 -11.92
N ALA A 83 -2.93 1.15 -11.73
CA ALA A 83 -4.30 0.85 -12.13
C ALA A 83 -4.45 0.76 -13.67
N GLU A 84 -3.83 1.67 -14.41
CA GLU A 84 -3.81 1.64 -15.89
C GLU A 84 -3.14 0.36 -16.41
N LEU A 85 -1.98 0.02 -15.86
CA LEU A 85 -1.28 -1.22 -16.20
C LEU A 85 -2.13 -2.46 -15.88
N ALA A 86 -2.79 -2.49 -14.72
CA ALA A 86 -3.68 -3.58 -14.35
C ALA A 86 -4.85 -3.72 -15.33
N SER A 87 -5.43 -2.61 -15.78
CA SER A 87 -6.49 -2.61 -16.79
C SER A 87 -6.02 -3.17 -18.14
N SER A 88 -4.86 -2.71 -18.62
CA SER A 88 -4.23 -3.22 -19.86
C SER A 88 -3.96 -4.71 -19.78
N LEU A 89 -3.36 -5.17 -18.68
CA LEU A 89 -3.08 -6.58 -18.45
C LEU A 89 -4.36 -7.42 -18.38
N GLY A 90 -5.42 -6.89 -17.76
CA GLY A 90 -6.72 -7.54 -17.71
C GLY A 90 -7.36 -7.70 -19.09
N GLN A 91 -7.24 -6.70 -19.97
CA GLN A 91 -7.71 -6.79 -21.35
C GLN A 91 -6.92 -7.84 -22.15
N GLU A 92 -5.59 -7.79 -22.08
CA GLU A 92 -4.72 -8.77 -22.74
C GLU A 92 -5.00 -10.20 -22.26
N ALA A 93 -5.20 -10.40 -20.95
CA ALA A 93 -5.56 -11.71 -20.39
C ALA A 93 -6.93 -12.19 -20.89
N ASN A 94 -7.92 -11.31 -20.98
CA ASN A 94 -9.25 -11.63 -21.50
C ASN A 94 -9.22 -11.99 -23.00
N GLU A 95 -8.37 -11.34 -23.79
CA GLU A 95 -8.18 -11.65 -25.20
C GLU A 95 -7.47 -12.99 -25.38
N ALA A 96 -6.39 -13.23 -24.63
CA ALA A 96 -5.67 -14.49 -24.64
C ALA A 96 -6.57 -15.67 -24.24
N SER A 97 -7.46 -15.48 -23.27
CA SER A 97 -8.42 -16.50 -22.83
C SER A 97 -9.42 -16.93 -23.91
N LYS A 98 -9.61 -16.15 -24.97
CA LYS A 98 -10.55 -16.45 -26.06
C LYS A 98 -9.91 -17.25 -27.21
N THR A 99 -8.61 -17.53 -27.15
CA THR A 99 -7.87 -18.20 -28.23
C THR A 99 -7.69 -19.69 -27.93
N GLU A 100 -7.95 -20.59 -28.89
CA GLU A 100 -7.85 -22.05 -28.69
C GLU A 100 -6.43 -22.63 -28.90
N GLY A 101 -6.07 -23.57 -28.02
CA GLY A 101 -5.37 -24.83 -28.32
C GLY A 101 -3.87 -24.79 -28.64
N SER A 102 -3.43 -24.07 -29.67
CA SER A 102 -2.03 -24.19 -30.18
C SER A 102 -1.23 -22.87 -30.20
N LEU A 103 -1.88 -21.72 -30.02
CA LEU A 103 -1.22 -20.40 -29.95
C LEU A 103 -0.88 -19.95 -28.51
N LEU A 104 -1.33 -20.70 -27.50
CA LEU A 104 -1.09 -20.39 -26.09
C LEU A 104 0.40 -20.53 -25.69
N GLU A 105 1.15 -21.43 -26.33
CA GLU A 105 2.59 -21.62 -26.06
C GLU A 105 3.47 -20.50 -26.65
N GLN A 106 2.99 -19.80 -27.69
CA GLN A 106 3.69 -18.65 -28.29
C GLN A 106 3.40 -17.34 -27.58
N ASN A 107 2.38 -17.28 -26.71
CA ASN A 107 2.13 -16.16 -25.82
C ASN A 107 3.13 -16.12 -24.64
N GLN A 108 4.42 -16.03 -24.98
CA GLN A 108 5.53 -15.69 -24.08
C GLN A 108 5.34 -14.33 -23.39
N VAL A 109 4.34 -13.55 -23.80
CA VAL A 109 3.94 -12.23 -23.27
C VAL A 109 3.77 -12.22 -21.75
N MET A 110 3.22 -13.29 -21.16
CA MET A 110 3.02 -13.39 -19.70
C MET A 110 4.34 -13.54 -18.93
N LYS A 111 5.36 -14.15 -19.52
CA LYS A 111 6.70 -14.27 -18.89
C LYS A 111 7.49 -12.97 -19.01
N SER A 112 7.34 -12.22 -20.11
CA SER A 112 8.07 -10.98 -20.36
C SER A 112 7.61 -9.80 -19.48
N LYS A 113 6.31 -9.72 -19.15
CA LYS A 113 5.76 -8.60 -18.35
C LYS A 113 5.88 -8.77 -16.84
N LYS A 114 6.03 -10.01 -16.33
CA LYS A 114 6.30 -10.24 -14.90
C LYS A 114 7.60 -9.55 -14.45
N LYS A 115 8.62 -9.55 -15.33
CA LYS A 115 9.87 -8.83 -15.13
C LYS A 115 9.68 -7.30 -15.11
N ILE A 116 8.79 -6.77 -15.95
CA ILE A 116 8.45 -5.33 -15.98
C ILE A 116 7.73 -4.90 -14.69
N ALA A 117 6.82 -5.73 -14.16
CA ALA A 117 6.16 -5.45 -12.88
C ALA A 117 7.16 -5.47 -11.71
N GLU A 118 8.08 -6.43 -11.68
CA GLU A 118 9.15 -6.52 -10.66
C GLU A 118 10.16 -5.34 -10.77
N GLU A 119 10.55 -4.96 -11.99
CA GLU A 119 11.42 -3.79 -12.24
C GLU A 119 10.74 -2.47 -11.86
N ASN A 120 9.44 -2.31 -12.15
CA ASN A 120 8.65 -1.14 -11.75
C ASN A 120 8.50 -1.03 -10.22
N ILE A 121 8.29 -2.16 -9.53
CA ILE A 121 8.25 -2.19 -8.06
C ILE A 121 9.61 -1.78 -7.47
N GLN A 122 10.72 -2.22 -8.08
CA GLN A 122 12.07 -1.85 -7.63
C GLN A 122 12.35 -0.35 -7.85
N SER A 123 11.88 0.21 -8.97
CA SER A 123 11.95 1.66 -9.22
C SER A 123 11.13 2.48 -8.22
N TYR A 124 10.00 1.96 -7.73
CA TYR A 124 9.21 2.64 -6.69
C TYR A 124 9.90 2.62 -5.33
N LYS A 125 10.68 1.57 -5.05
CA LYS A 125 11.43 1.42 -3.80
C LYS A 125 12.67 2.33 -3.71
N SER A 126 13.21 2.82 -4.83
CA SER A 126 14.42 3.65 -4.84
C SER A 126 14.15 5.15 -4.59
N CYS A 127 12.90 5.55 -4.37
CA CYS A 127 12.52 6.95 -4.14
C CYS A 127 12.58 7.37 -2.66
N TRP A 128 13.11 6.51 -1.78
CA TRP A 128 13.34 6.78 -0.36
C TRP A 128 14.76 6.39 0.03
#